data_AF-A0A815UZ53-F1
#
_entry.id   AF-A0A815UZ53-F1
#
_cell.length_a   1.000
_cell.length_b   1.000
_cell.length_c   1.000
_cell.angle_alpha   90.00
_cell.angle_beta   90.00
_cell.angle_gamma   90.00
#
_symmetry.space_group_name_H-M   'P 1'
#
loop_
_entity.id
_entity.type
_entity.pdbx_description
1 polymer ?
#
loop_
_entity_poly.entity_id
_entity_poly.type
_entity_poly.pdbx_seq_one_letter_code
_entity_poly.pdbx_strand_id
1 'polypeptide(L)' 'ENIHIMRNSLQKLLETCEMKNPTMNQYLNALDNSSWLQHIKSVLDAAIFIARIKND' A
#
# COMPACT_ATOMS: atom_id res chain seq x y z
N GLU A 1 -2.08 -8.44 7.55
CA GLU A 1 -2.68 -7.42 8.44
C GLU A 1 -4.19 -7.54 8.45
N ASN A 2 -4.86 -7.00 9.45
CA ASN A 2 -6.33 -7.07 9.54
C ASN A 2 -7.01 -5.93 8.75
N ILE A 3 -8.32 -6.03 8.57
CA ILE A 3 -9.11 -5.08 7.78
C ILE A 3 -9.09 -3.65 8.34
N HIS A 4 -8.84 -3.47 9.64
CA HIS A 4 -8.77 -2.14 10.26
C HIS A 4 -7.48 -1.43 9.87
N ILE A 5 -6.37 -2.15 9.80
CA ILE A 5 -5.08 -1.61 9.37
C ILE A 5 -5.15 -1.23 7.88
N MET A 6 -5.69 -2.11 7.04
CA MET A 6 -5.90 -1.82 5.61
C MET A 6 -6.75 -0.57 5.39
N ARG A 7 -7.84 -0.39 6.15
CA ARG A 7 -8.68 0.80 6.07
C ARG A 7 -7.91 2.07 6.44
N ASN A 8 -7.13 2.03 7.51
CA ASN A 8 -6.31 3.17 7.94
C ASN A 8 -5.24 3.52 6.90
N SER A 9 -4.58 2.52 6.33
CA SER A 9 -3.59 2.70 5.26
C SER A 9 -4.20 3.38 4.03
N LEU A 10 -5.38 2.93 3.59
CA LEU A 10 -6.11 3.57 2.49
C LEU A 10 -6.49 5.02 2.81
N GLN A 11 -6.96 5.29 4.02
CA GLN A 11 -7.32 6.64 4.45
C GLN A 11 -6.12 7.59 4.35
N LYS A 12 -4.93 7.18 4.83
CA LYS A 12 -3.69 7.97 4.71
C LYS A 12 -3.25 8.19 3.26
N LEU A 13 -3.45 7.20 2.39
CA LEU A 13 -3.18 7.35 0.96
C LEU A 13 -4.09 8.43 0.34
N LEU A 14 -5.39 8.40 0.65
CA LEU A 14 -6.34 9.39 0.13
C LEU A 14 -5.95 10.81 0.58
N GLU A 15 -5.59 10.98 1.86
CA GLU A 15 -5.07 12.24 2.39
C GLU A 15 -3.81 12.70 1.63
N THR A 16 -2.91 11.78 1.28
CA THR A 16 -1.72 12.06 0.46
C THR A 16 -2.10 12.54 -0.95
N CYS A 17 -3.10 11.91 -1.58
CA CYS A 17 -3.59 12.28 -2.91
C CYS A 17 -4.29 13.64 -2.94
N GLU A 18 -4.87 14.07 -1.83
CA GLU A 18 -5.61 15.34 -1.70
C GLU A 18 -4.72 16.52 -1.24
N MET A 19 -3.41 16.31 -1.04
CA MET A 19 -2.47 17.37 -0.66
C MET A 19 -2.45 18.50 -1.69
N LYS A 20 -2.53 19.76 -1.23
CA LYS A 20 -2.45 20.94 -2.09
C LYS A 20 -0.99 21.36 -2.31
N ASN A 21 -0.55 21.40 -3.57
CA ASN A 21 0.78 21.80 -4.00
C ASN A 21 1.94 21.11 -3.26
N PRO A 22 1.93 19.77 -3.08
CA PRO A 22 3.06 19.09 -2.46
C PRO A 22 4.29 19.15 -3.37
N THR A 23 5.47 19.29 -2.78
CA THR A 23 6.69 18.92 -3.49
C THR A 23 6.72 17.42 -3.73
N MET A 24 7.45 16.97 -4.75
CA MET A 24 7.57 15.54 -5.06
C MET A 24 8.03 14.73 -3.84
N ASN A 25 9.04 15.20 -3.10
CA ASN A 25 9.53 14.52 -1.91
C ASN A 25 8.49 14.44 -0.80
N GLN A 26 7.70 15.50 -0.58
CA GLN A 26 6.61 15.46 0.41
C GLN A 26 5.55 14.42 0.03
N TYR A 27 5.17 14.37 -1.25
CA TYR A 27 4.20 13.39 -1.74
C TYR A 27 4.73 11.96 -1.60
N LEU A 28 5.96 11.69 -2.03
CA LEU A 28 6.57 10.36 -1.96
C LEU A 28 6.74 9.89 -0.51
N ASN A 29 7.16 10.77 0.41
CA ASN A 29 7.27 10.43 1.82
C ASN A 29 5.89 10.13 2.44
N ALA A 30 4.87 10.92 2.13
CA ALA A 30 3.51 10.67 2.62
C ALA A 30 2.92 9.36 2.04
N LEU A 31 3.22 9.07 0.76
CA LEU A 31 2.85 7.82 0.10
C LEU A 31 3.49 6.62 0.78
N ASP A 32 4.79 6.67 1.06
CA ASP A 32 5.51 5.60 1.77
C ASP A 32 4.95 5.40 3.19
N ASN A 33 4.72 6.50 3.91
CA ASN A 33 4.13 6.51 5.25
C ASN A 33 2.69 5.99 5.31
N SER A 34 1.97 5.91 4.18
CA SER A 34 0.66 5.27 4.12
C SER A 34 0.74 3.75 4.24
N SER A 35 1.89 3.15 3.92
CA SER A 35 2.13 1.70 3.81
C SER A 35 1.25 0.97 2.77
N TRP A 36 0.44 1.68 1.99
CA TRP A 36 -0.54 1.07 1.09
C TRP A 36 0.10 0.16 0.03
N LEU A 37 1.19 0.62 -0.58
CA LEU A 37 1.91 -0.18 -1.59
C LEU A 37 2.58 -1.42 -0.98
N GLN A 38 3.05 -1.34 0.27
CA GLN A 38 3.62 -2.49 0.99
C GLN A 38 2.54 -3.55 1.24
N HIS A 39 1.32 -3.14 1.59
CA HIS A 39 0.22 -4.08 1.79
C HIS A 39 -0.19 -4.74 0.47
N ILE A 40 -0.30 -3.98 -0.63
CA ILE A 40 -0.59 -4.55 -1.97
C ILE A 40 0.49 -5.57 -2.34
N LYS A 41 1.77 -5.21 -2.17
CA LYS A 41 2.89 -6.12 -2.42
C LYS A 41 2.73 -7.42 -1.63
N SER A 42 2.41 -7.33 -0.34
CA SER A 42 2.25 -8.51 0.53
C SER A 42 1.13 -9.44 0.07
N VAL A 43 0.00 -8.89 -0.42
CA VAL A 43 -1.10 -9.67 -0.99
C VAL A 43 -0.67 -10.35 -2.30
N LEU A 44 0.05 -9.63 -3.17
CA LEU A 44 0.56 -10.18 -4.43
C LEU A 44 1.60 -11.28 -4.18
N ASP A 45 2.51 -11.09 -3.22
CA ASP A 45 3.51 -12.09 -2.84
C ASP A 45 2.82 -13.40 -2.39
N ALA A 46 1.76 -13.30 -1.59
CA ALA A 46 0.98 -14.47 -1.16
C ALA A 46 0.27 -15.15 -2.34
N ALA A 47 -0.31 -14.38 -3.26
CA ALA A 47 -0.95 -14.92 -4.47
C ALA A 47 0.08 -15.62 -5.38
N ILE A 48 1.26 -15.04 -5.56
CA ILE A 48 2.37 -15.64 -6.31
C ILE A 48 2.84 -16.93 -5.64
N PHE A 49 2.98 -16.94 -4.31
CA PHE A 49 3.36 -18.12 -3.56
C PHE A 49 2.38 -19.28 -3.79
N ILE A 50 1.07 -19.02 -3.70
CA ILE A 50 0.03 -20.01 -3.97
C ILE A 50 0.09 -20.49 -5.43
N ALA A 51 0.23 -19.56 -6.39
CA ALA A 51 0.31 -19.90 -7.80
C ALA A 51 1.52 -20.78 -8.13
N ARG A 52 2.66 -20.55 -7.48
CA ARG A 52 3.87 -21.36 -7.63
C ARG A 52 3.66 -22.78 -7.08
N ILE A 53 3.12 -22.92 -5.88
CA ILE A 53 2.83 -24.24 -5.28
C ILE A 53 1.91 -25.10 -6.17
N LYS A 54 0.98 -24.49 -6.90
CA LYS A 54 0.07 -25.23 -7.79
C LYS A 54 0.74 -25.70 -9.10
N ASN A 55 1.79 -25.02 -9.54
CA ASN A 55 2.45 -25.30 -10.82
C ASN A 55 3.61 -26.29 -10.68
N ASP A 56 3.98 -26.67 -9.46
CA ASP A 56 4.87 -27.79 -9.11
C ASP A 56 4.05 -29.06 -8.79
#